data_AF-A0A3B8JY19-F1
#
_entry.id   AF-A0A3B8JY19-F1
#
_cell.length_a   1.000
_cell.length_b   1.000
_cell.length_c   1.000
_cell.angle_alpha   90.00
_cell.angle_beta   90.00
_cell.angle_gamma   90.00
#
_symmetry.space_group_name_H-M   'P 1'
#
loop_
_entity.id
_entity.type
_entity.pdbx_description
1 polymer ?
#
loop_
_entity_poly.entity_id
_entity_poly.type
_entity_poly.pdbx_seq_one_letter_code
_entity_poly.pdbx_strand_id
1 'polypeptide(L)'
;MAAELYARVILDMVSNAVDRPFQYTVPSHLIGKIEVGSRVLVPFRSRQMVAYVVALDTEPLINNTRDIIDIQDPFPVLQPEFVELSYWLSRRFFSRWIESIHLCLPPAGEKAKARHVEKVLPLFPPEIMREESARIKSKAFRQALILEHLALAGEGLPWTVLKAKTGAGRQSLVPLIKRGWLKIEAVPIEGLSWDKPQVEGTISKKLSLTREQQAAWREIKEGFAGRQKQFLIFGVTGSG
;
A
#
# COMPACT_ATOMS: atom_id res chain seq x y z
N MET A 1 -9.49 -9.40 -38.08
CA MET A 1 -8.07 -9.55 -37.69
C MET A 1 -7.98 -9.13 -36.23
N ALA A 2 -7.34 -9.93 -35.37
CA ALA A 2 -7.16 -9.54 -33.97
C ALA A 2 -6.33 -8.24 -33.96
N ALA A 3 -6.74 -7.25 -33.17
CA ALA A 3 -5.95 -6.04 -33.01
C ALA A 3 -4.61 -6.43 -32.37
N GLU A 4 -3.52 -6.28 -33.12
CA GLU A 4 -2.18 -6.54 -32.61
C GLU A 4 -1.80 -5.39 -31.68
N LEU A 5 -1.49 -5.74 -30.42
CA LEU A 5 -1.07 -4.79 -29.41
C LEU A 5 0.41 -5.00 -29.13
N TYR A 6 1.14 -3.90 -29.05
CA TYR A 6 2.58 -3.89 -28.80
C TYR A 6 2.87 -3.10 -27.53
N ALA A 7 3.91 -3.51 -26.82
CA ALA A 7 4.37 -2.83 -25.62
C ALA A 7 5.82 -2.44 -25.77
N ARG A 8 6.11 -1.15 -25.53
CA ARG A 8 7.46 -0.66 -25.34
C ARG A 8 7.84 -0.79 -23.88
N VAL A 9 9.00 -1.38 -23.62
CA VAL A 9 9.46 -1.65 -22.26
C VAL A 9 10.88 -1.13 -22.03
N ILE A 10 11.15 -0.68 -20.81
CA ILE A 10 12.51 -0.45 -20.30
C ILE A 10 12.92 -1.66 -19.48
N LEU A 11 14.06 -2.26 -19.84
CA LEU A 11 14.59 -3.43 -19.14
C LEU A 11 15.05 -3.05 -17.73
N ASP A 12 14.77 -3.91 -16.76
CA ASP A 12 15.23 -3.77 -15.38
C ASP A 12 16.71 -4.17 -15.26
N MET A 13 17.57 -3.38 -15.92
CA MET A 13 19.02 -3.55 -15.93
C MET A 13 19.70 -2.19 -16.06
N VAL A 14 20.44 -1.81 -15.01
CA VAL A 14 21.21 -0.55 -14.98
C VAL A 14 22.44 -0.66 -15.90
N SER A 15 22.28 -0.31 -17.18
CA SER A 15 23.37 -0.29 -18.16
C SER A 15 23.06 0.60 -19.35
N ASN A 16 24.00 1.47 -19.73
CA ASN A 16 23.87 2.37 -20.89
C ASN A 16 23.60 1.63 -22.21
N ALA A 17 24.10 0.39 -22.34
CA ALA A 17 23.96 -0.38 -23.58
C ALA A 17 22.51 -0.79 -23.88
N VAL A 18 21.64 -0.77 -22.87
CA VAL A 18 20.24 -1.23 -22.97
C VAL A 18 19.22 -0.24 -22.44
N ASP A 19 19.65 0.94 -21.98
CA ASP A 19 18.74 1.95 -21.41
C ASP A 19 17.99 2.71 -22.52
N ARG A 20 17.12 1.97 -23.21
CA ARG A 20 16.25 2.45 -24.27
C ARG A 20 15.01 1.55 -24.38
N PRO A 21 13.89 2.04 -24.92
CA PRO A 21 12.72 1.21 -25.13
C PRO A 21 12.99 0.05 -26.10
N PHE A 22 12.50 -1.14 -25.73
CA PHE A 22 12.40 -2.31 -26.60
C PHE A 22 10.93 -2.63 -26.82
N GLN A 23 10.53 -2.93 -28.06
CA GLN A 23 9.15 -3.28 -28.37
C GLN A 23 8.97 -4.81 -28.38
N TYR A 24 7.89 -5.27 -27.77
CA TYR A 24 7.45 -6.66 -27.75
C TYR A 24 5.98 -6.74 -28.14
N THR A 25 5.56 -7.90 -28.67
CA THR A 25 4.15 -8.19 -28.91
C THR A 25 3.48 -8.53 -27.58
N VAL A 26 2.26 -8.01 -27.37
CA VAL A 26 1.39 -8.42 -26.27
C VAL A 26 0.57 -9.64 -26.74
N PRO A 27 0.84 -10.85 -26.23
CA PRO A 27 0.10 -12.03 -26.65
C PRO A 27 -1.36 -11.96 -26.18
N SER A 28 -2.25 -12.65 -26.90
CA SER A 28 -3.71 -12.56 -26.70
C SER A 28 -4.18 -12.78 -25.27
N HIS A 29 -3.52 -13.66 -24.51
CA HIS A 29 -3.85 -13.98 -23.11
C HIS A 29 -3.47 -12.89 -22.10
N LEU A 30 -2.67 -11.89 -22.52
CA LEU A 30 -2.24 -10.73 -21.74
C LEU A 30 -2.90 -9.42 -22.19
N ILE A 31 -3.63 -9.43 -23.31
CA ILE A 31 -4.41 -8.26 -23.77
C ILE A 31 -5.44 -7.90 -22.68
N GLY A 32 -5.51 -6.62 -22.33
CA GLY A 32 -6.38 -6.09 -21.27
C GLY A 32 -5.89 -6.32 -19.85
N LYS A 33 -4.75 -7.00 -19.65
CA LYS A 33 -4.08 -7.13 -18.34
C LYS A 33 -2.84 -6.25 -18.24
N ILE A 34 -2.18 -5.99 -19.37
CA ILE A 34 -1.01 -5.13 -19.43
C ILE A 34 -1.44 -3.69 -19.66
N GLU A 35 -0.98 -2.81 -18.77
CA GLU A 35 -1.14 -1.36 -18.86
C GLU A 35 0.24 -0.66 -18.78
N VAL A 36 0.30 0.63 -19.11
CA VAL A 36 1.51 1.45 -18.89
C VAL A 36 1.86 1.42 -17.40
N GLY A 37 3.14 1.18 -17.11
CA GLY A 37 3.68 1.00 -15.76
C GLY A 37 3.62 -0.43 -15.23
N SER A 38 3.07 -1.38 -16.00
CA SER A 38 3.12 -2.80 -15.66
C SER A 38 4.55 -3.33 -15.64
N ARG A 39 4.83 -4.21 -14.68
CA ARG A 39 6.07 -4.99 -14.65
C ARG A 39 5.85 -6.33 -15.33
N VAL A 40 6.68 -6.63 -16.33
CA VAL A 40 6.52 -7.79 -17.22
C VAL A 40 7.81 -8.57 -17.32
N LEU A 41 7.70 -9.85 -17.67
CA LEU A 41 8.82 -10.73 -17.97
C LEU A 41 8.94 -10.84 -19.50
N VAL A 42 10.13 -10.56 -20.04
CA VAL A 42 10.39 -10.55 -21.48
C VAL A 42 11.61 -11.39 -21.85
N PRO A 43 11.65 -11.98 -23.06
CA PRO A 43 12.80 -12.74 -23.52
C PRO A 43 13.90 -11.78 -24.02
N PHE A 44 15.03 -11.73 -23.33
CA PHE A 44 16.17 -10.88 -23.70
C PHE A 44 17.43 -11.71 -23.94
N ARG A 45 17.81 -11.84 -25.22
CA ARG A 45 18.87 -12.76 -25.69
C ARG A 45 18.56 -14.21 -25.30
N SER A 46 19.44 -14.84 -24.53
CA SER A 46 19.35 -16.24 -24.05
C SER A 46 18.73 -16.35 -22.65
N ARG A 47 18.27 -15.26 -22.05
CA ARG A 47 17.65 -15.24 -20.72
C ARG A 47 16.30 -14.52 -20.73
N GLN A 48 15.57 -14.65 -19.65
CA GLN A 48 14.39 -13.85 -19.37
C GLN A 48 14.78 -12.66 -18.48
N MET A 49 14.09 -11.54 -18.63
CA MET A 49 14.40 -10.31 -17.91
C MET A 49 13.11 -9.59 -17.53
N VAL A 50 13.11 -9.00 -16.32
CA VAL A 50 12.04 -8.10 -15.89
C VAL A 50 12.15 -6.78 -16.65
N ALA A 51 11.03 -6.19 -17.01
CA ALA A 51 10.95 -4.91 -17.68
C ALA A 51 9.70 -4.14 -17.24
N TYR A 52 9.71 -2.82 -17.42
CA TYR A 52 8.58 -1.94 -17.13
C TYR A 52 7.98 -1.44 -18.43
N VAL A 53 6.67 -1.61 -18.61
CA VAL A 53 5.95 -1.10 -19.77
C VAL A 53 5.89 0.42 -19.69
N VAL A 54 6.41 1.10 -20.71
CA VAL A 54 6.45 2.57 -20.76
C VAL A 54 5.51 3.16 -21.80
N ALA A 55 5.06 2.35 -22.77
CA ALA A 55 4.02 2.72 -23.72
C ALA A 55 3.36 1.48 -24.32
N LEU A 56 2.14 1.66 -24.81
CA LEU A 56 1.41 0.68 -25.61
C LEU A 56 1.17 1.27 -27.00
N ASP A 57 1.41 0.48 -28.04
CA ASP A 57 1.29 0.89 -29.44
C ASP A 57 0.38 -0.10 -30.18
N THR A 58 -0.39 0.38 -31.16
CA THR A 58 -1.23 -0.46 -32.03
C THR A 58 -0.51 -0.85 -33.34
N GLU A 59 0.70 -0.33 -33.53
CA GLU A 59 1.51 -0.57 -34.72
C GLU A 59 2.94 -1.01 -34.32
N PRO A 60 3.55 -1.93 -35.08
CA PRO A 60 4.92 -2.33 -34.85
C PRO A 60 5.88 -1.22 -35.30
N LEU A 61 6.84 -0.88 -34.44
CA LEU A 61 8.00 -0.04 -34.74
C LEU A 61 9.14 -0.85 -35.39
N ILE A 62 9.16 -2.17 -35.16
CA ILE A 62 10.12 -3.10 -35.73
C ILE A 62 9.41 -4.36 -36.23
N ASN A 63 9.96 -4.97 -37.27
CA ASN A 63 9.48 -6.25 -37.76
C ASN A 63 9.96 -7.39 -36.84
N ASN A 64 9.15 -8.45 -36.71
CA ASN A 64 9.48 -9.67 -35.95
C ASN A 64 9.82 -9.41 -34.47
N THR A 65 8.90 -8.79 -33.75
CA THR A 65 8.95 -8.69 -32.29
C THR A 65 8.81 -10.05 -31.63
N ARG A 66 9.46 -10.22 -30.46
CA ARG A 66 9.20 -11.36 -29.57
C ARG A 66 7.99 -11.05 -28.69
N ASP A 67 7.38 -12.09 -28.15
CA ASP A 67 6.25 -11.96 -27.24
C ASP A 67 6.69 -11.65 -25.80
N ILE A 68 5.87 -10.89 -25.08
CA ILE A 68 5.95 -10.83 -23.62
C ILE A 68 5.63 -12.21 -23.04
N ILE A 69 6.42 -12.66 -22.06
CA ILE A 69 6.28 -13.99 -21.46
C ILE A 69 5.15 -13.98 -20.43
N ASP A 70 5.17 -13.02 -19.51
CA ASP A 70 4.22 -12.96 -18.40
C ASP A 70 4.14 -11.55 -17.77
N ILE A 71 3.08 -11.30 -17.01
CA ILE A 71 2.93 -10.13 -16.13
C ILE A 71 3.34 -10.50 -14.71
N GLN A 72 4.09 -9.63 -14.03
CA GLN A 72 4.69 -9.95 -12.72
C GLN A 72 3.84 -9.49 -11.53
N ASP A 73 2.87 -8.62 -11.76
CA ASP A 73 2.02 -8.04 -10.72
C ASP A 73 0.57 -7.94 -11.20
N PRO A 74 -0.42 -8.06 -10.29
CA PRO A 74 -1.83 -7.96 -10.65
C PRO A 74 -2.27 -6.55 -11.07
N PHE A 75 -1.44 -5.54 -10.84
CA PHE A 75 -1.69 -4.15 -11.19
C PHE A 75 -0.38 -3.44 -11.54
N PRO A 76 -0.42 -2.33 -12.31
CA PRO A 76 0.77 -1.54 -12.63
C PRO A 76 1.51 -1.07 -11.37
N VAL A 77 2.81 -1.30 -11.35
CA VAL A 77 3.67 -0.89 -10.22
C VAL A 77 4.09 0.57 -10.32
N LEU A 78 3.91 1.18 -11.50
CA LEU A 78 4.09 2.60 -11.76
C LEU A 78 2.79 3.16 -12.32
N GLN A 79 2.41 4.35 -11.86
CA GLN A 79 1.35 5.11 -12.52
C GLN A 79 1.89 5.75 -13.81
N PRO A 80 1.05 6.00 -14.83
CA PRO A 80 1.48 6.65 -16.08
C PRO A 80 2.23 7.98 -15.85
N GLU A 81 1.79 8.78 -14.88
CA GLU A 81 2.40 10.06 -14.52
C GLU A 81 3.83 9.88 -13.98
N PHE A 82 4.11 8.75 -13.30
CA PHE A 82 5.46 8.41 -12.86
C PHE A 82 6.34 7.85 -13.99
N VAL A 83 5.75 7.19 -14.98
CA VAL A 83 6.48 6.84 -16.22
C VAL A 83 6.92 8.11 -16.95
N GLU A 84 6.02 9.10 -17.08
CA GLU A 84 6.34 10.40 -17.68
C GLU A 84 7.39 11.17 -16.85
N LEU A 85 7.21 11.23 -15.53
CA LEU A 85 8.15 11.90 -14.62
C LEU A 85 9.53 11.25 -14.66
N SER A 86 9.61 9.91 -14.62
CA SER A 86 10.89 9.19 -14.69
C SER A 86 11.60 9.43 -16.02
N TYR A 87 10.85 9.52 -17.13
CA TYR A 87 11.41 9.90 -18.42
C TYR A 87 11.95 11.33 -18.38
N TRP A 88 11.16 12.29 -17.88
CA TRP A 88 11.60 13.68 -17.75
C TRP A 88 12.85 13.82 -16.88
N LEU A 89 12.91 13.12 -15.75
CA LEU A 89 14.07 13.10 -14.84
C LEU A 89 15.32 12.61 -15.56
N SER A 90 15.22 11.48 -16.28
CA SER A 90 16.36 10.91 -17.01
C SER A 90 16.92 11.88 -18.06
N ARG A 91 16.03 12.57 -18.78
CA ARG A 91 16.41 13.58 -19.77
C ARG A 91 16.97 14.84 -19.12
N ARG A 92 16.41 15.29 -18.00
CA ARG A 92 16.79 16.53 -17.31
C ARG A 92 18.16 16.42 -16.63
N PHE A 93 18.45 15.27 -16.05
CA PHE A 93 19.63 15.02 -15.23
C PHE A 93 20.65 14.09 -15.90
N PHE A 94 20.44 13.72 -17.17
CA PHE A 94 21.32 12.84 -17.93
C PHE A 94 21.61 11.50 -17.21
N SER A 95 20.63 11.00 -16.46
CA SER A 95 20.66 9.69 -15.82
C SER A 95 20.02 8.64 -16.72
N ARG A 96 20.16 7.37 -16.35
CA ARG A 96 19.44 6.30 -17.04
C ARG A 96 17.95 6.37 -16.70
N TRP A 97 17.12 6.01 -17.66
CA TRP A 97 15.69 5.94 -17.43
C TRP A 97 15.37 4.87 -16.38
N ILE A 98 16.03 3.70 -16.43
CA ILE A 98 15.81 2.66 -15.42
C ILE A 98 16.15 3.12 -13.99
N GLU A 99 17.19 3.94 -13.80
CA GLU A 99 17.53 4.50 -12.48
C GLU A 99 16.44 5.47 -12.01
N SER A 100 15.87 6.25 -12.93
CA SER A 100 14.77 7.17 -12.61
C SER A 100 13.48 6.42 -12.29
N ILE A 101 13.23 5.29 -12.96
CA ILE A 101 12.12 4.37 -12.66
C ILE A 101 12.28 3.79 -11.25
N HIS A 102 13.48 3.34 -10.87
CA HIS A 102 13.73 2.80 -9.53
C HIS A 102 13.46 3.82 -8.42
N LEU A 103 13.69 5.10 -8.66
CA LEU A 103 13.38 6.18 -7.69
C LEU A 103 11.87 6.42 -7.52
N CYS A 104 11.05 6.09 -8.52
CA CYS A 104 9.60 6.15 -8.44
C CYS A 104 9.00 4.93 -7.73
N LEU A 105 9.78 3.87 -7.55
CA LEU A 105 9.35 2.66 -6.87
C LEU A 105 9.70 2.72 -5.38
N PRO A 106 8.91 2.07 -4.50
CA PRO A 106 9.34 1.85 -3.13
C PRO A 106 10.69 1.09 -3.16
N PRO A 107 11.60 1.37 -2.21
CA PRO A 107 12.90 0.70 -2.17
C PRO A 107 12.72 -0.81 -2.24
N ALA A 108 13.43 -1.46 -3.16
CA ALA A 108 13.36 -2.90 -3.38
C ALA A 108 13.86 -3.64 -2.13
N GLY A 109 12.93 -3.89 -1.21
CA GLY A 109 13.17 -4.54 0.07
C GLY A 109 12.00 -5.44 0.40
N GLU A 110 12.20 -6.74 0.17
CA GLU A 110 11.45 -7.85 0.80
C GLU A 110 9.93 -7.67 0.97
N LYS A 111 9.15 -7.77 -0.12
CA LYS A 111 7.69 -7.98 -0.04
C LYS A 111 6.98 -7.11 1.01
N ALA A 112 7.46 -5.89 1.32
CA ALA A 112 7.12 -5.16 2.55
C ALA A 112 6.57 -6.09 3.65
N LYS A 113 7.35 -7.09 4.12
CA LYS A 113 6.87 -8.25 4.91
C LYS A 113 5.67 -7.80 5.73
N ALA A 114 4.47 -8.27 5.34
CA ALA A 114 3.22 -7.78 5.91
C ALA A 114 3.45 -7.67 7.42
N ARG A 115 3.40 -6.46 7.99
CA ARG A 115 3.63 -6.32 9.42
C ARG A 115 2.56 -7.18 10.08
N HIS A 116 2.94 -8.17 10.86
CA HIS A 116 1.96 -9.01 11.53
C HIS A 116 1.62 -8.37 12.88
N VAL A 117 0.35 -8.43 13.26
CA VAL A 117 -0.09 -8.15 14.63
C VAL A 117 -0.55 -9.44 15.26
N GLU A 118 -0.25 -9.60 16.54
CA GLU A 118 -0.78 -10.70 17.33
C GLU A 118 -2.25 -10.41 17.66
N LYS A 119 -3.17 -11.15 17.04
CA LYS A 119 -4.60 -11.13 17.36
C LYS A 119 -4.85 -12.19 18.42
N VAL A 120 -5.48 -11.79 19.53
CA VAL A 120 -5.94 -12.70 20.58
C VAL A 120 -7.38 -13.10 20.23
N LEU A 121 -7.58 -14.38 19.95
CA LEU A 121 -8.84 -14.95 19.51
C LEU A 121 -9.57 -15.62 20.67
N PRO A 122 -10.86 -15.34 20.89
CA PRO A 122 -11.68 -16.12 21.81
C PRO A 122 -11.94 -17.51 21.23
N LEU A 123 -11.89 -18.54 22.06
CA LEU A 123 -12.21 -19.92 21.67
C LEU A 123 -13.63 -20.34 22.09
N PHE A 124 -14.37 -19.44 22.73
CA PHE A 124 -15.75 -19.64 23.16
C PHE A 124 -16.65 -18.47 22.70
N PRO A 125 -17.97 -18.70 22.53
CA PRO A 125 -18.96 -17.66 22.27
C PRO A 125 -18.95 -16.53 23.32
N PRO A 126 -19.34 -15.30 22.93
CA PRO A 126 -19.39 -14.13 23.82
C PRO A 126 -20.09 -14.34 25.16
N GLU A 127 -21.18 -15.12 25.17
CA GLU A 127 -21.97 -15.40 26.37
C GLU A 127 -21.14 -16.16 27.40
N ILE A 128 -20.50 -17.25 26.97
CA ILE A 128 -19.64 -18.10 27.81
C ILE A 128 -18.42 -17.31 28.30
N MET A 129 -17.85 -16.47 27.44
CA MET A 129 -16.72 -15.59 27.78
C MET A 129 -17.09 -14.57 28.87
N ARG A 130 -18.32 -14.02 28.81
CA ARG A 130 -18.83 -13.05 29.79
C ARG A 130 -19.10 -13.70 31.14
N GLU A 131 -19.68 -14.91 31.16
CA GLU A 131 -19.90 -15.68 32.38
C GLU A 131 -18.59 -15.99 33.10
N GLU A 132 -17.57 -16.44 32.36
CA GLU A 132 -16.26 -16.72 32.94
C GLU A 132 -15.57 -15.46 33.45
N SER A 133 -15.67 -14.36 32.71
CA SER A 133 -15.19 -13.06 33.15
C SER A 133 -15.76 -12.70 34.52
N ALA A 134 -17.08 -12.80 34.69
CA ALA A 134 -17.75 -12.52 35.96
C ALA A 134 -17.28 -13.45 37.08
N ARG A 135 -17.10 -14.76 36.79
CA ARG A 135 -16.65 -15.76 37.75
C ARG A 135 -15.24 -15.50 38.29
N ILE A 136 -14.30 -15.09 37.43
CA ILE A 136 -12.90 -14.91 37.82
C ILE A 136 -12.57 -13.48 38.25
N LYS A 137 -13.50 -12.52 38.09
CA LYS A 137 -13.29 -11.08 38.30
C LYS A 137 -12.64 -10.72 39.63
N SER A 138 -13.06 -11.37 40.72
CA SER A 138 -12.55 -11.10 42.07
C SER A 138 -11.12 -11.60 42.30
N LYS A 139 -10.73 -12.70 41.66
CA LYS A 139 -9.41 -13.35 41.85
C LYS A 139 -8.40 -12.99 40.77
N ALA A 140 -8.86 -12.67 39.56
CA ALA A 140 -8.04 -12.46 38.39
C ALA A 140 -8.61 -11.31 37.53
N PHE A 141 -8.69 -10.12 38.13
CA PHE A 141 -9.31 -8.93 37.52
C PHE A 141 -8.83 -8.64 36.09
N ARG A 142 -7.52 -8.67 35.82
CA ARG A 142 -6.97 -8.41 34.47
C ARG A 142 -7.36 -9.48 33.45
N GLN A 143 -7.49 -10.74 33.88
CA GLN A 143 -7.95 -11.83 33.01
C GLN A 143 -9.43 -11.67 32.69
N ALA A 144 -10.24 -11.32 33.71
CA ALA A 144 -11.66 -11.03 33.53
C ALA A 144 -11.89 -9.91 32.51
N LEU A 145 -11.15 -8.80 32.63
CA LEU A 145 -11.25 -7.69 31.68
C LEU A 145 -10.91 -8.09 30.24
N ILE A 146 -9.91 -8.96 30.04
CA ILE A 146 -9.57 -9.49 28.71
C ILE A 146 -10.75 -10.27 28.12
N LEU A 147 -11.33 -11.19 28.90
CA LEU A 147 -12.48 -11.99 28.45
C LEU A 147 -13.71 -11.11 28.17
N GLU A 148 -13.97 -10.10 28.99
CA GLU A 148 -15.08 -9.15 28.83
C GLU A 148 -14.95 -8.35 27.53
N HIS A 149 -13.76 -7.82 27.24
CA HIS A 149 -13.53 -7.04 26.03
C HIS A 149 -13.60 -7.87 24.75
N LEU A 150 -13.15 -9.13 24.80
CA LEU A 150 -13.32 -10.07 23.69
C LEU A 150 -14.79 -10.46 23.49
N ALA A 151 -15.52 -10.69 24.59
CA ALA A 151 -16.96 -10.96 24.53
C ALA A 151 -17.75 -9.78 23.95
N LEU A 152 -17.42 -8.55 24.34
CA LEU A 152 -18.06 -7.34 23.80
C LEU A 152 -17.77 -7.13 22.32
N ALA A 153 -16.56 -7.47 21.86
CA ALA A 153 -16.20 -7.35 20.45
C ALA A 153 -16.84 -8.43 19.57
N GLY A 154 -17.10 -9.63 20.12
CA GLY A 154 -17.63 -10.76 19.36
C GLY A 154 -16.61 -11.43 18.42
N GLU A 155 -15.40 -10.89 18.34
CA GLU A 155 -14.29 -11.41 17.54
C GLU A 155 -12.95 -11.24 18.28
N GLY A 156 -11.86 -11.75 17.69
CA GLY A 156 -10.53 -11.50 18.24
C GLY A 156 -10.12 -10.04 18.15
N LEU A 157 -9.21 -9.63 19.03
CA LEU A 157 -8.68 -8.28 19.05
C LEU A 157 -7.15 -8.29 19.02
N PRO A 158 -6.50 -7.30 18.38
CA PRO A 158 -5.06 -7.13 18.50
C PRO A 158 -4.64 -6.99 19.96
N TRP A 159 -3.53 -7.62 20.35
CA TRP A 159 -3.01 -7.54 21.71
C TRP A 159 -2.75 -6.09 22.15
N THR A 160 -2.33 -5.22 21.23
CA THR A 160 -2.12 -3.79 21.50
C THR A 160 -3.40 -3.10 21.95
N VAL A 161 -4.54 -3.41 21.33
CA VAL A 161 -5.86 -2.88 21.68
C VAL A 161 -6.30 -3.41 23.05
N LEU A 162 -6.17 -4.72 23.28
CA LEU A 162 -6.51 -5.32 24.57
C LEU A 162 -5.67 -4.76 25.70
N LYS A 163 -4.36 -4.60 25.48
CA LYS A 163 -3.45 -3.98 26.46
C LYS A 163 -3.90 -2.55 26.81
N ALA A 164 -4.23 -1.74 25.80
CA ALA A 164 -4.69 -0.37 26.02
C ALA A 164 -6.02 -0.30 26.79
N LYS A 165 -7.00 -1.14 26.42
CA LYS A 165 -8.33 -1.14 27.06
C LYS A 165 -8.33 -1.75 28.46
N THR A 166 -7.53 -2.78 28.69
CA THR A 166 -7.56 -3.57 29.95
C THR A 166 -6.44 -3.21 30.92
N GLY A 167 -5.37 -2.54 30.47
CA GLY A 167 -4.14 -2.33 31.22
C GLY A 167 -3.40 -3.63 31.59
N ALA A 168 -3.76 -4.77 31.01
CA ALA A 168 -3.20 -6.06 31.36
C ALA A 168 -1.79 -6.26 30.79
N GLY A 169 -0.91 -6.88 31.58
CA GLY A 169 0.37 -7.40 31.11
C GLY A 169 0.20 -8.71 30.35
N ARG A 170 1.17 -9.04 29.48
CA ARG A 170 1.13 -10.25 28.63
C ARG A 170 0.99 -11.56 29.42
N GLN A 171 1.52 -11.59 30.65
CA GLN A 171 1.40 -12.73 31.56
C GLN A 171 -0.06 -13.09 31.89
N SER A 172 -0.99 -12.14 31.77
CA SER A 172 -2.43 -12.38 31.99
C SER A 172 -3.04 -13.29 30.92
N LEU A 173 -2.44 -13.40 29.73
CA LEU A 173 -2.92 -14.28 28.67
C LEU A 173 -2.56 -15.74 28.92
N VAL A 174 -1.43 -16.01 29.56
CA VAL A 174 -0.86 -17.37 29.67
C VAL A 174 -1.81 -18.36 30.34
N PRO A 175 -2.45 -18.04 31.49
CA PRO A 175 -3.40 -18.97 32.12
C PRO A 175 -4.65 -19.22 31.26
N LEU A 176 -5.14 -18.17 30.58
CA LEU A 176 -6.31 -18.28 29.71
C LEU A 176 -6.02 -19.14 28.47
N ILE A 177 -4.84 -19.00 27.88
CA ILE A 177 -4.38 -19.85 26.77
C ILE A 177 -4.21 -21.30 27.23
N LYS A 178 -3.52 -21.53 28.36
CA LYS A 178 -3.34 -22.89 28.91
C LYS A 178 -4.65 -23.60 29.22
N ARG A 179 -5.67 -22.84 29.65
CA ARG A 179 -7.02 -23.35 29.92
C ARG A 179 -7.91 -23.42 28.67
N GLY A 180 -7.38 -23.09 27.50
CA GLY A 180 -8.11 -23.18 26.23
C GLY A 180 -9.17 -22.09 26.02
N TRP A 181 -9.11 -20.97 26.74
CA TRP A 181 -10.03 -19.85 26.54
C TRP A 181 -9.65 -18.96 25.36
N LEU A 182 -8.34 -18.86 25.08
CA LEU A 182 -7.78 -17.95 24.10
C LEU A 182 -6.73 -18.64 23.23
N LYS A 183 -6.58 -18.15 21.99
CA LYS A 183 -5.45 -18.45 21.12
C LYS A 183 -4.81 -17.14 20.65
N ILE A 184 -3.50 -17.14 20.40
CA ILE A 184 -2.82 -16.03 19.73
C ILE A 184 -2.47 -16.47 18.32
N GLU A 185 -2.83 -15.66 17.34
CA GLU A 185 -2.44 -15.84 15.93
C GLU A 185 -1.75 -14.57 15.42
N ALA A 186 -0.70 -14.77 14.62
CA ALA A 186 -0.08 -13.69 13.87
C ALA A 186 -0.91 -13.45 12.61
N VAL A 187 -1.65 -12.35 12.55
CA VAL A 187 -2.42 -11.95 11.37
C VAL A 187 -1.67 -10.84 10.64
N PRO A 188 -1.59 -10.87 9.29
CA PRO A 188 -1.06 -9.74 8.56
C PRO A 188 -1.91 -8.51 8.89
N ILE A 189 -1.28 -7.36 9.14
CA ILE A 189 -1.98 -6.09 9.14
C ILE A 189 -2.53 -5.93 7.72
N GLU A 190 -3.84 -6.08 7.56
CA GLU A 190 -4.52 -5.48 6.42
C GLU A 190 -4.11 -4.01 6.44
N GLY A 191 -3.38 -3.59 5.40
CA GLY A 191 -2.94 -2.22 5.27
C GLY A 191 -4.14 -1.30 5.50
N LEU A 192 -3.92 -0.17 6.18
CA LEU A 192 -4.93 0.87 6.41
C LEU A 192 -5.84 1.00 5.18
N SER A 193 -7.05 0.46 5.28
CA SER A 193 -8.06 0.65 4.26
C SER A 193 -8.49 2.11 4.37
N TRP A 194 -8.06 2.96 3.44
CA TRP A 194 -8.49 4.36 3.41
C TRP A 194 -10.02 4.50 3.30
N ASP A 195 -10.70 3.47 2.78
CA ASP A 195 -12.17 3.38 2.72
C ASP A 195 -12.84 3.23 4.09
N LYS A 196 -12.09 2.83 5.13
CA LYS A 196 -12.54 2.80 6.52
C LYS A 196 -11.55 3.60 7.35
N PRO A 197 -11.59 4.94 7.28
CA PRO A 197 -10.75 5.75 8.14
C PRO A 197 -11.08 5.38 9.60
N GLN A 198 -10.19 4.65 10.27
CA GLN A 198 -10.24 4.45 11.72
C GLN A 198 -9.84 5.72 12.46
N VAL A 199 -10.33 6.86 11.99
CA VAL A 199 -10.23 8.13 12.67
C VAL A 199 -11.54 8.32 13.44
N GLU A 200 -11.76 7.47 14.45
CA GLU A 200 -12.55 7.86 15.63
C GLU A 200 -11.72 8.80 16.53
N GLY A 201 -10.79 9.56 15.94
CA GLY A 201 -10.24 10.74 16.55
C GLY A 201 -11.23 11.87 16.30
N THR A 202 -12.00 12.23 17.32
CA THR A 202 -12.71 13.50 17.36
C THR A 202 -11.75 14.58 16.87
N ILE A 203 -12.03 15.22 15.72
CA ILE A 203 -11.34 16.45 15.32
C ILE A 203 -11.76 17.49 16.36
N SER A 204 -11.11 17.47 17.52
CA SER A 204 -11.60 18.04 18.78
C SER A 204 -11.19 19.50 18.97
N LYS A 205 -10.79 20.19 17.90
CA LYS A 205 -10.64 21.65 17.94
C LYS A 205 -11.06 22.21 16.61
N LYS A 206 -12.16 22.97 16.62
CA LYS A 206 -12.49 23.86 15.52
C LYS A 206 -11.30 24.81 15.37
N LEU A 207 -10.54 24.67 14.28
CA LEU A 207 -9.39 25.51 14.00
C LEU A 207 -9.89 26.94 13.76
N SER A 208 -9.47 27.88 14.60
CA SER A 208 -9.74 29.30 14.42
C SER A 208 -8.62 29.90 13.57
N LEU A 209 -8.84 29.97 12.26
CA LEU A 209 -7.88 30.55 11.32
C LEU A 209 -7.79 32.06 11.50
N THR A 210 -6.58 32.62 11.37
CA THR A 210 -6.42 34.07 11.22
C THR A 210 -7.03 34.54 9.89
N ARG A 211 -7.19 35.86 9.71
CA ARG A 211 -7.70 36.43 8.47
C ARG A 211 -6.85 36.05 7.25
N GLU A 212 -5.53 36.04 7.41
CA GLU A 212 -4.58 35.72 6.35
C GLU A 212 -4.63 34.22 6.00
N GLN A 213 -4.64 33.35 7.01
CA GLN A 213 -4.79 31.90 6.82
C GLN A 213 -6.12 31.55 6.15
N GLN A 214 -7.21 32.23 6.54
CA GLN A 214 -8.53 32.03 5.95
C GLN A 214 -8.59 32.48 4.49
N ALA A 215 -7.86 33.54 4.13
CA ALA A 215 -7.72 34.01 2.75
C ALA A 215 -6.93 33.00 1.90
N ALA A 216 -5.75 32.57 2.37
CA ALA A 216 -4.93 31.56 1.70
C ALA A 216 -5.68 30.24 1.51
N TRP A 217 -6.39 29.77 2.55
CA TRP A 217 -7.22 28.58 2.48
C TRP A 217 -8.31 28.70 1.42
N ARG A 218 -9.00 29.85 1.36
CA ARG A 218 -10.05 30.08 0.36
C ARG A 218 -9.49 30.00 -1.06
N GLU A 219 -8.36 30.66 -1.30
CA GLU A 219 -7.72 30.69 -2.62
C GLU A 219 -7.27 29.29 -3.06
N ILE A 220 -6.61 28.54 -2.18
CA ILE A 220 -6.19 27.15 -2.43
C ILE A 220 -7.43 26.27 -2.68
N LYS A 221 -8.47 26.43 -1.85
CA LYS A 221 -9.71 25.65 -1.96
C LYS A 221 -10.41 25.88 -3.31
N GLU A 222 -10.53 27.14 -3.71
CA GLU A 222 -11.08 27.52 -5.03
C GLU A 222 -10.18 27.03 -6.17
N GLY A 223 -8.87 26.92 -5.93
CA GLY A 223 -7.90 26.35 -6.86
C GLY A 223 -8.17 24.90 -7.28
N PHE A 224 -8.73 24.08 -6.38
CA PHE A 224 -9.07 22.68 -6.69
C PHE A 224 -10.23 22.53 -7.67
N ALA A 225 -11.07 23.56 -7.85
CA ALA A 225 -12.23 23.50 -8.73
C ALA A 225 -11.88 23.75 -10.22
N GLY A 226 -10.61 24.04 -10.54
CA GLY A 226 -10.19 24.42 -11.88
C GLY A 226 -8.91 23.73 -12.34
N ARG A 227 -8.26 24.31 -13.34
CA ARG A 227 -6.95 23.85 -13.84
C ARG A 227 -5.89 23.87 -12.74
N GLN A 228 -4.88 23.01 -12.86
CA GLN A 228 -3.73 22.97 -11.96
C GLN A 228 -3.15 24.37 -11.74
N LYS A 229 -3.06 24.78 -10.46
CA LYS A 229 -2.47 26.05 -10.03
C LYS A 229 -1.27 25.79 -9.12
N GLN A 230 -0.30 26.68 -9.17
CA GLN A 230 0.86 26.70 -8.28
C GLN A 230 0.62 27.77 -7.22
N PHE A 231 0.84 27.42 -5.95
CA PHE A 231 0.68 28.33 -4.82
C PHE A 231 2.01 28.42 -4.08
N LEU A 232 2.44 29.65 -3.79
CA LEU A 232 3.55 29.91 -2.87
C LEU A 232 2.95 30.32 -1.52
N ILE A 233 3.11 29.47 -0.50
CA ILE A 233 2.75 29.83 0.87
C ILE A 233 3.96 30.54 1.49
N PHE A 234 3.85 31.85 1.68
CA PHE A 234 4.90 32.67 2.25
C PHE A 234 4.57 33.06 3.69
N GLY A 235 5.44 32.70 4.63
CA GLY A 235 5.28 33.02 6.04
C GLY A 235 6.58 32.84 6.83
N VAL A 236 6.75 33.61 7.90
CA VAL A 236 7.84 33.42 8.86
C VAL A 236 7.54 32.25 9.79
N THR A 237 8.56 31.71 10.46
CA THR A 237 8.40 30.65 11.47
C THR A 237 7.35 31.06 12.51
N GLY A 238 6.33 30.22 12.71
CA GLY A 238 5.25 30.46 13.68
C GLY A 238 4.04 31.25 13.17
N SER A 239 3.97 31.58 11.88
CA SER A 239 2.81 32.24 11.25
C SER A 239 1.65 31.31 10.87
N GLY A 240 1.87 29.99 10.92
CA GLY A 240 0.91 28.93 10.58
C GLY A 240 0.08 28.45 11.76
#